data_AF-A0A842LBH2-F1
#
_entry.id   AF-A0A842LBH2-F1
#
_cell.length_a   1.000
_cell.length_b   1.000
_cell.length_c   1.000
_cell.angle_alpha   90.00
_cell.angle_beta   90.00
_cell.angle_gamma   90.00
#
_symmetry.space_group_name_H-M   'P 1'
#
loop_
_entity.id
_entity.type
_entity.pdbx_description
1 polymer ?
#
loop_
_entity_poly.entity_id
_entity_poly.type
_entity_poly.pdbx_seq_one_letter_code
_entity_poly.pdbx_strand_id
1 'polypeptide(L)'
;MDQFQKEYTRIMSMDRIEMQEEVKRLSDDCACPSCPSYRKCDERLFCILGESECIKDEKGCLCPTCLVASTLGIGISRNFYCTRGSEMDQRTKP
;
A
#
# COMPACT_ATOMS: atom_id res chain seq x y z
N MET A 1 -7.27 -12.63 13.27
CA MET A 1 -6.96 -11.81 12.09
C MET A 1 -7.29 -10.36 12.43
N ASP A 2 -6.34 -9.45 12.22
CA ASP A 2 -6.57 -8.02 12.39
C ASP A 2 -7.33 -7.43 11.19
N GLN A 3 -7.59 -6.12 11.23
CA GLN A 3 -8.33 -5.40 10.20
C GLN A 3 -7.66 -5.51 8.83
N PHE A 4 -6.35 -5.26 8.76
CA PHE A 4 -5.59 -5.39 7.53
C PHE A 4 -5.75 -6.78 6.91
N GLN A 5 -5.58 -7.84 7.70
CA GLN A 5 -5.61 -9.19 7.15
C GLN A 5 -7.02 -9.60 6.69
N LYS A 6 -8.08 -9.09 7.33
CA LYS A 6 -9.46 -9.28 6.85
C LYS A 6 -9.66 -8.63 5.48
N GLU A 7 -9.27 -7.36 5.33
CA GLU A 7 -9.44 -6.63 4.08
C GLU A 7 -8.54 -7.18 2.96
N TYR A 8 -7.29 -7.50 3.28
CA TYR A 8 -6.36 -8.13 2.33
C TYR A 8 -6.92 -9.44 1.79
N THR A 9 -7.38 -10.34 2.68
CA THR A 9 -7.99 -11.60 2.25
C THR A 9 -9.26 -11.36 1.45
N ARG A 10 -10.11 -10.39 1.82
CA ARG A 10 -11.31 -10.02 1.05
C ARG A 10 -10.95 -9.61 -0.38
N ILE A 11 -10.01 -8.68 -0.53
CA ILE A 11 -9.59 -8.15 -1.84
C ILE A 11 -8.96 -9.26 -2.70
N MET A 12 -8.06 -10.06 -2.13
CA MET A 12 -7.33 -11.11 -2.86
C MET A 12 -8.18 -12.35 -3.18
N SER A 13 -9.34 -12.51 -2.55
CA SER A 13 -10.28 -13.62 -2.81
C SER A 13 -11.37 -13.26 -3.81
N MET A 14 -11.44 -12.01 -4.27
CA MET A 14 -12.34 -11.57 -5.35
C MET A 14 -11.96 -12.20 -6.69
N ASP A 15 -12.88 -12.21 -7.64
CA ASP A 15 -12.51 -12.53 -9.02
C ASP A 15 -11.59 -11.44 -9.60
N ARG A 16 -10.93 -11.76 -10.71
CA ARG A 16 -9.91 -10.89 -11.29
C ARG A 16 -10.43 -9.50 -11.68
N ILE A 17 -11.67 -9.40 -12.13
CA ILE A 17 -12.25 -8.12 -12.57
C ILE A 17 -12.58 -7.28 -11.34
N GLU A 18 -13.29 -7.86 -10.38
CA GLU A 18 -13.62 -7.19 -9.11
C GLU A 18 -12.36 -6.74 -8.35
N MET A 19 -11.34 -7.60 -8.29
CA MET A 19 -10.06 -7.27 -7.65
C MET A 19 -9.37 -6.08 -8.35
N GLN A 20 -9.39 -6.01 -9.68
CA GLN A 20 -8.79 -4.91 -10.43
C GLN A 20 -9.52 -3.59 -10.19
N GLU A 21 -10.85 -3.61 -10.14
CA GLU A 21 -11.66 -2.42 -9.84
C GLU A 21 -11.41 -1.91 -8.42
N GLU A 22 -11.34 -2.81 -7.44
CA GLU A 22 -11.09 -2.45 -6.05
C GLU A 22 -9.66 -1.91 -5.86
N VAL A 23 -8.65 -2.55 -6.47
CA VAL A 23 -7.27 -2.06 -6.47
C VAL A 23 -7.18 -0.68 -7.12
N LYS A 24 -7.90 -0.44 -8.22
CA LYS A 24 -7.93 0.87 -8.87
C LYS A 24 -8.56 1.91 -7.94
N ARG A 25 -9.71 1.62 -7.33
CA ARG A 25 -10.38 2.51 -6.37
C ARG A 25 -9.45 2.90 -5.23
N LEU A 26 -8.78 1.93 -4.61
CA LEU A 26 -7.83 2.18 -3.53
C LEU A 26 -6.59 2.96 -4.00
N SER A 27 -6.16 2.75 -5.24
CA SER A 27 -5.03 3.49 -5.84
C SER A 27 -5.38 4.95 -6.12
N ASP A 28 -6.63 5.22 -6.51
CA ASP A 28 -7.17 6.57 -6.72
C ASP A 28 -7.26 7.34 -5.38
N ASP A 29 -7.56 6.65 -4.27
CA ASP A 29 -7.58 7.21 -2.91
C ASP A 29 -6.18 7.35 -2.25
N CYS A 30 -5.11 6.85 -2.89
CA CYS A 30 -3.78 6.89 -2.27
C CYS A 30 -3.20 8.31 -2.22
N ALA A 31 -2.60 8.67 -1.08
CA ALA A 31 -1.76 9.88 -0.95
C ALA A 31 -0.40 9.77 -1.70
N CYS A 32 -0.13 8.62 -2.32
CA CYS A 32 1.13 8.30 -3.01
C CYS A 32 1.59 9.41 -3.97
N PRO A 33 0.75 10.00 -4.85
CA PRO A 33 1.20 11.03 -5.80
C PRO A 33 1.71 12.32 -5.16
N SER A 34 1.33 12.57 -3.90
CA SER A 34 1.78 13.72 -3.10
C SER A 34 2.92 13.38 -2.14
N CYS A 35 3.32 12.11 -2.07
CA CYS A 35 4.36 11.65 -1.14
C CYS A 35 5.75 12.12 -1.59
N PRO A 36 6.61 12.63 -0.68
CA PRO A 36 7.97 13.07 -1.03
C PRO A 36 8.83 11.99 -1.69
N SER A 37 8.62 10.72 -1.34
CA SER A 37 9.35 9.58 -1.93
C SER A 37 8.79 9.13 -3.29
N TYR A 38 7.62 9.60 -3.70
CA TYR A 38 7.00 9.14 -4.94
C TYR A 38 7.73 9.67 -6.19
N ARG A 39 7.89 8.79 -7.18
CA ARG A 39 8.29 9.14 -8.55
C ARG A 39 7.11 8.92 -9.48
N LYS A 40 7.02 9.69 -10.57
CA LYS A 40 5.96 9.55 -11.58
C LYS A 40 6.16 8.28 -12.43
N CYS A 41 5.91 7.11 -11.84
CA CYS A 41 6.03 5.80 -12.46
C CYS A 41 4.72 5.01 -12.52
N ASP A 42 3.58 5.64 -12.19
CA ASP A 42 2.23 5.08 -12.19
C ASP A 42 2.00 3.84 -11.30
N GLU A 43 3.00 3.40 -10.54
CA GLU A 43 2.87 2.38 -9.49
C GLU A 43 2.29 2.99 -8.20
N ARG A 44 1.31 2.34 -7.57
CA ARG A 44 0.65 2.84 -6.34
C ARG A 44 0.23 1.68 -5.44
N LEU A 45 -0.40 2.00 -4.32
CA LEU A 45 -1.01 1.03 -3.39
C LEU A 45 0.00 -0.03 -2.87
N PHE A 46 1.24 0.41 -2.66
CA PHE A 46 2.36 -0.44 -2.24
C PHE A 46 2.10 -1.20 -0.93
N CYS A 47 1.26 -0.66 -0.03
CA CYS A 47 0.87 -1.33 1.21
C CYS A 47 0.17 -2.68 1.00
N ILE A 48 -0.44 -2.90 -0.18
CA ILE A 48 -1.08 -4.15 -0.59
C ILE A 48 -0.28 -4.84 -1.69
N LEU A 49 0.13 -4.09 -2.73
CA LEU A 49 0.65 -4.68 -3.98
C LEU A 49 2.13 -5.06 -3.91
N GLY A 50 2.90 -4.52 -2.96
CA GLY A 50 4.33 -4.80 -2.83
C GLY A 50 5.20 -3.55 -2.98
N GLU A 51 6.49 -3.76 -3.19
CA GLU A 51 7.47 -2.70 -3.41
C GLU A 51 7.45 -2.16 -4.85
N SER A 52 7.95 -0.94 -5.02
CA SER A 52 8.09 -0.29 -6.32
C SER A 52 9.36 -0.76 -7.04
N GLU A 53 9.25 -1.00 -8.34
CA GLU A 53 10.43 -1.20 -9.17
C GLU A 53 11.15 0.12 -9.46
N CYS A 54 10.44 1.25 -9.45
CA CYS A 54 10.99 2.57 -9.79
C CYS A 54 11.53 3.37 -8.59
N ILE A 55 10.86 3.33 -7.43
CA ILE A 55 11.18 4.14 -6.26
C ILE A 55 12.22 3.39 -5.42
N LYS A 56 13.41 3.99 -5.26
CA LYS A 56 14.53 3.41 -4.49
C LYS A 56 15.00 4.28 -3.33
N ASP A 57 14.52 5.52 -3.26
CA ASP A 57 14.99 6.52 -2.29
C ASP A 57 13.85 6.94 -1.35
N GLU A 58 14.12 6.95 -0.05
CA GLU A 58 13.17 7.37 0.98
C GLU A 58 13.38 8.85 1.34
N LYS A 59 12.59 9.74 0.74
CA LYS A 59 12.65 11.21 0.96
C LYS A 59 11.63 11.70 2.00
N GLY A 60 10.82 10.80 2.54
CA GLY A 60 9.71 11.07 3.46
C GLY A 60 8.47 10.27 3.09
N CYS A 61 7.63 9.96 4.08
CA CYS A 61 6.48 9.07 3.91
C CYS A 61 5.19 9.70 4.41
N LEU A 62 4.12 9.61 3.59
CA LEU A 62 2.77 9.99 3.97
C LEU A 62 1.89 8.80 4.40
N CYS A 63 2.44 7.57 4.45
CA CYS A 63 1.67 6.40 4.89
C CYS A 63 1.03 6.55 6.28
N PRO A 64 1.67 7.17 7.30
CA PRO A 64 1.04 7.36 8.60
C PRO A 64 -0.24 8.20 8.58
N THR A 65 -0.40 9.05 7.56
CA THR A 65 -1.56 9.94 7.37
C THR A 65 -2.36 9.61 6.11
N CYS A 66 -2.05 8.49 5.44
CA CYS A 66 -2.72 8.07 4.22
C CYS A 66 -4.09 7.51 4.57
N LEU A 67 -5.15 8.01 3.93
CA LEU A 67 -6.51 7.56 4.19
C LEU A 67 -6.65 6.05 3.99
N VAL A 68 -6.09 5.51 2.90
CA VAL A 68 -6.10 4.06 2.61
C VAL A 68 -5.38 3.25 3.69
N ALA A 69 -4.21 3.71 4.15
CA ALA A 69 -3.48 2.98 5.20
C ALA A 69 -4.26 3.01 6.53
N SER A 70 -4.86 4.16 6.86
CA SER A 70 -5.70 4.36 8.04
C SER A 70 -6.95 3.47 8.02
N THR A 71 -7.66 3.38 6.89
CA THR A 71 -8.82 2.50 6.74
C THR A 71 -8.46 1.02 6.80
N LEU A 72 -7.20 0.66 6.56
CA LEU A 72 -6.67 -0.70 6.71
C LEU A 72 -6.07 -0.95 8.11
N GLY A 73 -5.97 0.07 8.96
CA GLY A 73 -5.36 -0.01 10.30
C GLY A 73 -3.84 -0.17 10.29
N ILE A 74 -3.16 0.35 9.27
CA ILE A 74 -1.70 0.23 9.05
C ILE A 74 -1.08 1.60 8.75
N GLY A 75 0.22 1.65 8.44
CA GLY A 75 0.88 2.89 8.01
C GLY A 75 1.59 3.65 9.12
N ILE A 76 1.24 3.41 10.39
CA ILE A 76 1.92 4.02 11.55
C ILE A 76 3.15 3.19 11.96
N SER A 77 2.95 1.91 12.28
CA SER A 77 4.01 1.00 12.74
C SER A 77 4.93 0.52 11.61
N ARG A 78 4.36 0.32 10.42
CA ARG A 78 5.04 -0.05 9.19
C ARG A 78 4.65 0.95 8.11
N ASN A 79 5.61 1.36 7.31
CA ASN A 79 5.46 2.37 6.27
C ASN A 79 6.59 2.19 5.24
N PHE A 80 6.78 3.19 4.37
CA PHE A 80 7.74 3.10 3.25
C PHE A 80 7.52 1.82 2.41
N TYR A 81 6.25 1.45 2.20
CA TYR A 81 5.93 0.22 1.46
C TYR A 81 6.51 0.20 0.05
N CYS A 82 6.65 1.38 -0.57
CA CYS A 82 7.28 1.55 -1.88
C CYS A 82 8.73 1.05 -1.96
N THR A 83 9.45 0.97 -0.84
CA THR A 83 10.88 0.59 -0.79
C THR A 83 11.14 -0.60 0.13
N ARG A 84 10.22 -0.94 1.03
CA ARG A 84 10.41 -1.97 2.07
C ARG A 84 9.51 -3.19 1.90
N GLY A 85 8.67 -3.21 0.87
CA GLY A 85 7.65 -4.24 0.63
C GLY A 85 6.31 -3.88 1.24
N SER A 86 5.28 -4.66 0.90
CA SER A 86 3.91 -4.51 1.40
C SER A 86 3.82 -4.70 2.92
N GLU A 87 2.64 -4.44 3.49
CA GLU A 87 2.40 -4.73 4.91
C GLU A 87 2.58 -6.23 5.21
N MET A 88 2.18 -7.13 4.29
CA MET A 88 2.42 -8.56 4.44
C MET A 88 3.91 -8.88 4.45
N ASP A 89 4.69 -8.29 3.54
CA ASP A 89 6.14 -8.51 3.47
C ASP A 89 6.83 -8.06 4.75
N GLN A 90 6.50 -6.85 5.23
CA GLN A 90 7.11 -6.28 6.43
C GLN A 90 6.70 -6.98 7.72
N ARG A 91 5.54 -7.64 7.77
CA ARG A 91 5.12 -8.48 8.92
C ARG A 91 5.94 -9.75 9.10
N THR A 92 6.50 -10.27 8.00
CA THR A 92 7.30 -11.49 8.02
C THR A 92 8.79 -11.24 8.28
N LYS A 93 9.22 -9.98 8.26
CA LYS A 93 10.59 -9.57 8.57
C LYS A 93 10.74 -9.46 10.10
N PRO A 94 11.86 -9.96 10.66
CA PRO A 94 12.13 -9.95 12.10
C PRO A 94 12.28 -8.52 12.67
#